data_AF-A0A6P0XVL5-F1
#
_entry.id   AF-A0A6P0XVL5-F1
#
_cell.length_a   1.000
_cell.length_b   1.000
_cell.length_c   1.000
_cell.angle_alpha   90.00
_cell.angle_beta   90.00
_cell.angle_gamma   90.00
#
_symmetry.space_group_name_H-M   'P 1'
#
loop_
_entity.id
_entity.type
_entity.pdbx_description
1 polymer ?
#
loop_
_entity_poly.entity_id
_entity_poly.type
_entity_poly.pdbx_seq_one_letter_code
_entity_poly.pdbx_strand_id
1 'polypeptide(L)'
;IFHRRKWFQGRAIHGSSVSDVGWYNPDGGEMTEEQWNIGFAKSIGIFLNGEEIPTTGERGERIIDDSFLLLFNAHYELLEFTIPPSLQERNWVVMIDTSKSRFIKNGKQYQGEVPIPVMERSIVVLRRL
;
A
#
# COMPACT_ATOMS: atom_id res chain seq x y z
N ILE A 1 6.93 4.37 -9.55
CA ILE A 1 6.95 3.47 -8.37
C ILE A 1 6.93 1.98 -8.78
N PHE A 2 6.03 1.53 -9.66
CA PHE A 2 5.96 0.13 -10.12
C PHE A 2 7.04 -0.29 -11.13
N HIS A 3 7.81 0.67 -11.64
CA HIS A 3 9.00 0.44 -12.45
C HIS A 3 10.10 1.35 -11.89
N ARG A 4 10.98 0.80 -11.04
CA ARG A 4 12.09 1.51 -10.39
C ARG A 4 13.41 0.75 -10.61
N ARG A 5 14.52 1.48 -10.72
CA ARG A 5 15.85 0.90 -11.03
C ARG A 5 16.50 0.20 -9.83
N LYS A 6 16.15 0.60 -8.60
CA LYS A 6 16.72 0.08 -7.35
C LYS A 6 15.63 -0.57 -6.50
N TRP A 7 16.00 -1.57 -5.71
CA TRP A 7 15.11 -2.22 -4.75
C TRP A 7 14.56 -1.25 -3.69
N PHE A 8 13.47 -1.63 -3.03
CA PHE A 8 12.96 -0.94 -1.84
C PHE A 8 13.92 -1.15 -0.66
N GLN A 9 14.08 -0.13 0.19
CA GLN A 9 15.01 -0.19 1.31
C GLN A 9 14.34 -0.22 2.68
N GLY A 10 13.06 0.13 2.77
CA GLY A 10 12.33 0.20 4.05
C GLY A 10 12.90 1.27 4.98
N ARG A 11 13.53 2.31 4.43
CA ARG A 11 14.18 3.39 5.18
C ARG A 11 13.68 4.73 4.66
N ALA A 12 13.54 5.70 5.55
CA ALA A 12 13.28 7.08 5.16
C ALA A 12 14.52 7.68 4.48
N ILE A 13 14.30 8.50 3.46
CA ILE A 13 15.38 9.18 2.73
C ILE A 13 15.25 10.68 3.02
N HIS A 14 16.33 11.30 3.51
CA HIS A 14 16.44 12.76 3.72
C HIS A 14 15.32 13.40 4.57
N GLY A 15 15.32 13.13 5.87
CA GLY A 15 14.56 13.93 6.84
C GLY A 15 13.04 13.76 6.82
N SER A 16 12.50 12.90 5.96
CA SER A 16 11.12 12.43 6.08
C SER A 16 11.02 11.33 7.16
N SER A 17 9.85 11.17 7.77
CA SER A 17 9.56 10.11 8.74
C SER A 17 9.04 8.82 8.08
N VAL A 18 8.86 8.81 6.76
CA VAL A 18 8.14 7.75 6.05
C VAL A 18 9.07 7.04 5.06
N SER A 19 9.14 5.71 5.15
CA SER A 19 9.95 4.86 4.28
C SER A 19 9.43 4.79 2.83
N ASP A 20 10.27 4.28 1.93
CA ASP A 20 9.88 4.02 0.54
C ASP A 20 8.89 2.85 0.37
N VAL A 21 8.77 2.00 1.40
CA VAL A 21 7.78 0.91 1.52
C VAL A 21 7.35 0.73 2.98
N GLY A 22 6.06 0.51 3.21
CA GLY A 22 5.49 0.13 4.51
C GLY A 22 4.76 -1.20 4.42
N TRP A 23 4.78 -1.98 5.49
CA TRP A 23 4.20 -3.32 5.56
C TRP A 23 3.27 -3.42 6.75
N TYR A 24 2.03 -3.81 6.51
CA TYR A 24 0.95 -3.71 7.49
C TYR A 24 0.15 -5.00 7.57
N ASN A 25 -0.31 -5.30 8.78
CA ASN A 25 -1.35 -6.28 9.03
C ASN A 25 -2.70 -5.76 8.47
N PRO A 26 -3.70 -6.64 8.29
CA PRO A 26 -5.04 -6.19 7.88
C PRO A 26 -5.68 -5.15 8.81
N ASP A 27 -5.35 -5.15 10.10
CA ASP A 27 -5.82 -4.15 11.06
C ASP A 27 -5.17 -2.76 10.91
N GLY A 28 -4.21 -2.60 10.00
CA GLY A 28 -3.47 -1.35 9.76
C GLY A 28 -2.23 -1.16 10.63
N GLY A 29 -1.96 -2.05 11.58
CA GLY A 29 -0.72 -2.03 12.37
C GLY A 29 0.50 -2.44 11.54
N GLU A 30 1.66 -1.83 11.79
CA GLU A 30 2.91 -2.25 11.14
C GLU A 30 3.24 -3.70 11.49
N MET A 31 3.70 -4.45 10.48
CA MET A 31 4.12 -5.84 10.69
C MET A 31 5.43 -5.89 11.47
N THR A 32 5.44 -6.63 12.57
CA THR A 32 6.68 -6.95 13.31
C THR A 32 7.45 -8.08 12.64
N GLU A 33 8.74 -8.20 12.97
CA GLU A 33 9.60 -9.27 12.44
C GLU A 33 9.09 -10.67 12.82
N GLU A 34 8.49 -10.83 13.99
CA GLU A 34 7.88 -12.10 14.40
C GLU A 34 6.68 -12.44 13.52
N GLN A 35 5.82 -11.45 13.23
CA GLN A 35 4.64 -11.64 12.37
C GLN A 35 5.03 -12.00 10.94
N TRP A 36 6.15 -11.49 10.44
CA TRP A 36 6.73 -11.89 9.16
C TRP A 36 7.14 -13.36 9.11
N ASN A 37 7.65 -13.90 10.22
CA ASN A 37 8.13 -15.27 10.32
C ASN A 37 7.01 -16.28 10.58
N ILE A 38 5.82 -15.82 10.99
CA ILE A 38 4.62 -16.67 11.06
C ILE A 38 4.17 -16.93 9.62
N GLY A 39 4.51 -18.11 9.09
CA GLY A 39 4.19 -18.57 7.72
C GLY A 39 2.69 -18.70 7.39
N PHE A 40 1.82 -18.10 8.20
CA PHE A 40 0.37 -18.07 8.05
C PHE A 40 -0.20 -16.66 7.88
N ALA A 41 0.65 -15.64 7.67
CA ALA A 41 0.20 -14.32 7.22
C ALA A 41 -0.40 -14.45 5.81
N LYS A 42 -1.67 -14.86 5.74
CA LYS A 42 -2.41 -15.05 4.48
C LYS A 42 -2.72 -13.73 3.80
N SER A 43 -2.61 -12.61 4.51
CA SER A 43 -3.09 -11.33 4.01
C SER A 43 -2.22 -10.19 4.55
N ILE A 44 -1.89 -9.23 3.69
CA ILE A 44 -0.91 -8.17 3.96
C ILE A 44 -1.30 -6.86 3.26
N GLY A 45 -1.08 -5.74 3.94
CA GLY A 45 -1.13 -4.39 3.37
C GLY A 45 0.28 -3.90 3.02
N ILE A 46 0.44 -3.31 1.84
CA ILE A 46 1.72 -2.78 1.36
C ILE A 46 1.51 -1.32 0.95
N PHE A 47 2.22 -0.41 1.61
CA PHE A 47 2.29 0.98 1.18
C PHE A 47 3.52 1.21 0.32
N LEU A 48 3.35 1.84 -0.84
CA LEU A 48 4.44 2.27 -1.72
C LEU A 48 4.44 3.79 -1.76
N ASN A 49 5.52 4.39 -1.28
CA ASN A 49 5.63 5.84 -1.20
C ASN A 49 6.24 6.41 -2.49
N GLY A 50 5.41 7.09 -3.29
CA GLY A 50 5.84 7.73 -4.53
C GLY A 50 6.69 8.99 -4.32
N GLU A 51 6.68 9.56 -3.12
CA GLU A 51 7.55 10.71 -2.79
C GLU A 51 8.98 10.26 -2.44
N GLU A 52 9.18 9.01 -2.02
CA GLU A 52 10.45 8.50 -1.51
C GLU A 52 11.13 7.55 -2.50
N ILE A 53 11.32 8.03 -3.72
CA ILE A 53 12.02 7.28 -4.76
C ILE A 53 13.53 7.61 -4.68
N PRO A 54 14.41 6.66 -4.29
CA PRO A 54 15.85 6.90 -4.10
C PRO A 54 16.62 7.18 -5.39
N THR A 55 16.00 6.96 -6.54
CA THR A 55 16.66 7.10 -7.84
C THR A 55 16.40 8.49 -8.40
N THR A 56 17.46 9.17 -8.80
CA THR A 56 17.37 10.44 -9.54
C THR A 56 17.20 10.20 -11.03
N GLY A 57 16.62 11.18 -11.72
CA GLY A 57 16.49 11.17 -13.18
C GLY A 57 17.83 11.38 -13.89
N GLU A 58 17.80 11.44 -15.21
CA GLU A 58 19.02 11.49 -16.04
C GLU A 58 19.86 12.75 -15.81
N ARG A 59 19.27 13.82 -15.26
CA ARG A 59 19.94 15.08 -14.94
C ARG A 59 20.10 15.29 -13.43
N GLY A 60 19.91 14.24 -12.63
CA GLY A 60 20.03 14.30 -11.17
C GLY A 60 18.79 14.83 -10.45
N GLU A 61 17.68 15.06 -11.15
CA GLU A 61 16.42 15.54 -10.59
C GLU A 61 15.72 14.48 -9.72
N ARG A 62 14.99 14.93 -8.69
CA ARG A 62 14.18 14.05 -7.84
C ARG A 62 12.99 13.52 -8.64
N ILE A 63 12.81 12.20 -8.64
CA ILE A 63 11.63 11.55 -9.21
C ILE A 63 10.56 11.47 -8.12
N ILE A 64 9.35 11.94 -8.43
CA ILE A 64 8.16 11.82 -7.57
C ILE A 64 7.08 11.13 -8.39
N ASP A 65 6.31 10.25 -7.76
CA ASP A 65 5.20 9.52 -8.37
C ASP A 65 4.00 9.51 -7.40
N ASP A 66 2.89 8.95 -7.85
CA ASP A 66 1.73 8.66 -7.00
C ASP A 66 2.10 7.63 -5.92
N SER A 67 1.48 7.73 -4.75
CA SER A 67 1.61 6.75 -3.67
C SER A 67 0.45 5.77 -3.67
N PHE A 68 0.72 4.51 -3.35
CA PHE A 68 -0.25 3.42 -3.46
C PHE A 68 -0.33 2.60 -2.18
N LEU A 69 -1.53 2.11 -1.87
CA LEU A 69 -1.78 1.14 -0.81
C LEU A 69 -2.37 -0.12 -1.47
N LEU A 70 -1.65 -1.23 -1.38
CA LEU A 70 -2.04 -2.51 -1.96
C LEU A 70 -2.47 -3.44 -0.83
N LEU A 71 -3.66 -4.02 -0.96
CA LEU A 71 -4.25 -4.90 0.03
C LEU A 71 -4.37 -6.30 -0.59
N PHE A 72 -3.57 -7.24 -0.10
CA PHE A 72 -3.56 -8.61 -0.57
C PHE A 72 -4.34 -9.47 0.40
N ASN A 73 -5.45 -10.07 -0.05
CA ASN A 73 -6.14 -11.09 0.69
C ASN A 73 -5.91 -12.46 0.05
N ALA A 74 -4.96 -13.24 0.56
CA ALA A 74 -4.83 -14.65 0.21
C ALA A 74 -5.59 -15.57 1.18
N HIS A 75 -6.47 -15.04 2.04
CA HIS A 75 -7.44 -15.86 2.76
C HIS A 75 -8.54 -16.36 1.81
N TYR A 76 -9.25 -17.41 2.23
CA TYR A 76 -10.37 -17.99 1.49
C TYR A 76 -11.72 -17.35 1.86
N GLU A 77 -11.71 -16.31 2.70
CA GLU A 77 -12.87 -15.52 3.09
C GLU A 77 -12.56 -14.04 2.89
N LEU A 78 -13.62 -13.23 2.86
CA LEU A 78 -13.52 -11.78 2.90
C LEU A 78 -12.79 -11.35 4.18
N LEU A 79 -11.87 -10.39 4.03
CA LEU A 79 -11.24 -9.70 5.14
C LEU A 79 -11.49 -8.20 5.04
N GLU A 80 -11.61 -7.56 6.19
CA GLU A 80 -11.64 -6.11 6.30
C GLU A 80 -10.23 -5.60 6.58
N PHE A 81 -9.80 -4.63 5.77
CA PHE A 81 -8.53 -3.94 5.94
C PHE A 81 -8.76 -2.52 6.44
N THR A 82 -7.85 -2.04 7.28
CA THR A 82 -7.86 -0.66 7.78
C THR A 82 -6.68 0.12 7.20
N ILE A 83 -6.88 1.40 6.88
CA ILE A 83 -5.78 2.27 6.47
C ILE A 83 -4.83 2.44 7.68
N PRO A 84 -3.52 2.24 7.50
CA PRO A 84 -2.55 2.39 8.58
C PRO A 84 -2.62 3.77 9.25
N PRO A 85 -2.47 3.89 10.58
CA PRO A 85 -2.63 5.15 11.30
C PRO A 85 -1.86 6.34 10.71
N SER A 86 -0.63 6.11 10.26
CA SER A 86 0.21 7.15 9.63
C SER A 86 -0.29 7.65 8.27
N LEU A 87 -1.26 6.96 7.67
CA LEU A 87 -1.81 7.21 6.34
C LEU A 87 -3.29 7.65 6.36
N GLN A 88 -3.92 7.68 7.55
CA GLN A 88 -5.35 7.92 7.72
C GLN A 88 -5.80 9.34 7.40
N GLU A 89 -4.92 10.33 7.55
CA GLU A 89 -5.21 11.72 7.19
C GLU A 89 -5.34 11.91 5.67
N ARG A 90 -4.86 10.95 4.88
CA ARG A 90 -4.87 11.00 3.41
C ARG A 90 -6.14 10.40 2.84
N ASN A 91 -6.58 10.92 1.70
CA ASN A 91 -7.68 10.35 0.92
C ASN A 91 -7.15 9.30 -0.06
N TRP A 92 -7.86 8.19 -0.15
CA TRP A 92 -7.50 7.05 -0.99
C TRP A 92 -8.63 6.71 -1.93
N VAL A 93 -8.32 6.45 -3.20
CA VAL A 93 -9.31 6.02 -4.21
C VAL A 93 -8.97 4.62 -4.71
N VAL A 94 -9.97 3.75 -4.79
CA VAL A 94 -9.79 2.41 -5.37
C VAL A 94 -9.56 2.51 -6.88
N MET A 95 -8.42 2.00 -7.34
CA MET A 95 -8.06 1.94 -8.77
C MET A 95 -8.28 0.55 -9.37
N ILE A 96 -7.97 -0.49 -8.59
CA ILE A 96 -8.07 -1.88 -9.01
C ILE A 96 -8.72 -2.68 -7.89
N ASP A 97 -9.65 -3.56 -8.25
CA ASP A 97 -10.20 -4.62 -7.40
C ASP A 97 -10.31 -5.85 -8.29
N THR A 98 -9.47 -6.85 -8.02
CA THR A 98 -9.40 -8.08 -8.83
C THR A 98 -10.64 -8.98 -8.69
N SER A 99 -11.52 -8.73 -7.70
CA SER A 99 -12.83 -9.37 -7.64
C SER A 99 -13.81 -8.85 -8.70
N LYS A 100 -13.48 -7.73 -9.36
CA LYS A 100 -14.27 -7.13 -10.44
C LYS A 100 -13.68 -7.51 -11.79
N SER A 101 -14.56 -7.66 -12.79
CA SER A 101 -14.18 -8.05 -14.15
C SER A 101 -13.57 -6.93 -14.99
N ARG A 102 -13.50 -5.68 -14.48
CA ARG A 102 -13.03 -4.49 -15.21
C ARG A 102 -12.32 -3.52 -14.28
N PHE A 103 -11.45 -2.69 -14.87
CA PHE A 103 -10.85 -1.53 -14.19
C PHE A 103 -11.91 -0.55 -13.67
N ILE A 104 -11.63 0.06 -12.54
CA ILE A 104 -12.56 0.96 -11.85
C ILE A 104 -12.27 2.40 -12.30
N LYS A 105 -13.28 3.05 -12.92
CA LYS A 105 -13.16 4.45 -13.36
C LYS A 105 -13.48 5.46 -12.24
N ASN A 106 -14.50 5.16 -11.43
CA ASN A 106 -14.94 5.99 -10.31
C ASN A 106 -14.85 5.18 -9.02
N GLY A 107 -13.62 5.05 -8.52
CA GLY A 107 -13.35 4.29 -7.30
C GLY A 107 -14.04 4.86 -6.08
N LYS A 108 -14.48 3.97 -5.19
CA LYS A 108 -14.88 4.37 -3.84
C LYS A 108 -13.67 5.01 -3.16
N GLN A 109 -13.92 6.09 -2.41
CA GLN A 109 -12.90 6.76 -1.61
C GLN A 109 -12.94 6.29 -0.16
N TYR A 110 -11.77 6.25 0.46
CA TYR A 110 -11.57 5.87 1.85
C TYR A 110 -10.65 6.87 2.55
N GLN A 111 -10.94 7.15 3.81
CA GLN A 111 -10.16 8.00 4.70
C GLN A 111 -10.39 7.54 6.15
N GLY A 112 -9.42 7.76 7.04
CA GLY A 112 -9.55 7.38 8.44
C GLY A 112 -9.60 5.87 8.63
N GLU A 113 -10.34 5.44 9.65
CA GLU A 113 -10.46 4.04 10.07
C GLU A 113 -11.55 3.25 9.32
N VAL A 114 -12.08 3.80 8.22
CA VAL A 114 -13.18 3.15 7.48
C VAL A 114 -12.71 1.80 6.91
N PRO A 115 -13.35 0.67 7.27
CA PRO A 115 -12.95 -0.65 6.78
C PRO A 115 -13.08 -0.78 5.26
N ILE A 116 -12.07 -1.38 4.65
CA ILE A 116 -11.98 -1.69 3.22
C ILE A 116 -12.19 -3.20 3.07
N PRO A 117 -13.35 -3.66 2.57
CA PRO A 117 -13.59 -5.07 2.33
C PRO A 117 -12.76 -5.55 1.13
N VAL A 118 -11.99 -6.62 1.32
CA VAL A 118 -11.21 -7.27 0.27
C VAL A 118 -11.67 -8.72 0.18
N MET A 119 -12.24 -9.10 -0.97
CA MET A 119 -12.76 -10.46 -1.20
C MET A 119 -11.66 -11.51 -1.07
N GLU A 120 -12.05 -12.76 -0.86
CA GLU A 120 -11.14 -13.89 -0.84
C GLU A 120 -10.27 -13.95 -2.10
N ARG A 121 -9.00 -14.36 -1.92
CA ARG A 121 -8.04 -14.57 -3.01
C ARG A 121 -7.95 -13.40 -3.99
N SER A 122 -8.08 -12.17 -3.47
CA SER A 122 -8.13 -10.96 -4.27
C SER A 122 -7.19 -9.88 -3.77
N ILE A 123 -6.95 -8.91 -4.64
CA ILE A 123 -6.13 -7.73 -4.39
C ILE A 123 -6.98 -6.48 -4.66
N VAL A 124 -6.88 -5.50 -3.77
CA VAL A 124 -7.37 -4.14 -3.97
C VAL A 124 -6.17 -3.18 -3.99
N VAL A 125 -6.13 -2.29 -4.99
CA VAL A 125 -5.10 -1.25 -5.11
C VAL A 125 -5.76 0.10 -4.97
N LEU A 126 -5.33 0.85 -3.96
CA LEU A 126 -5.71 2.24 -3.75
C LEU A 126 -4.58 3.17 -4.16
N ARG A 127 -4.95 4.33 -4.68
CA ARG A 127 -4.03 5.44 -4.95
C ARG A 127 -4.36 6.59 -4.02
N ARG A 128 -3.34 7.25 -3.48
CA ARG A 128 -3.49 8.48 -2.70
C ARG A 128 -3.92 9.63 -3.60
N LEU A 129 -4.93 10.39 -3.16
CA LEU A 129 -5.41 11.62 -3.81
C LEU A 129 -4.62 12.86 -3.36
#